data_AF-A0A6L4YZA1-F1
#
_entry.id   AF-A0A6L4YZA1-F1
#
_cell.length_a   1.000
_cell.length_b   1.000
_cell.length_c   1.000
_cell.angle_alpha   90.00
_cell.angle_beta   90.00
_cell.angle_gamma   90.00
#
_symmetry.space_group_name_H-M   'P 1'
#
loop_
_entity.id
_entity.type
_entity.pdbx_description
1 polymer ?
#
loop_
_entity_poly.entity_id
_entity_poly.type
_entity_poly.pdbx_seq_one_letter_code
_entity_poly.pdbx_strand_id
1 'polypeptide(L)'
;MKFKIPIYASMNSMHVFKFQSRVINGGSIFSPEIIEIDDTFVTIKKKRHPFTVLHSFSIPHRNIVNIRIIKSGFGVNILIESFSKSIIFGKGFSASNALAIKKILLG
;
A
#
# COMPACT_ATOMS: atom_id res chain seq x y z
N MET A 1 12.95 44.85 -18.17
CA MET A 1 13.50 44.03 -17.07
C MET A 1 12.37 43.23 -16.45
N LYS A 2 12.30 41.92 -16.69
CA LYS A 2 11.35 41.00 -16.02
C LYS A 2 12.13 39.73 -15.72
N PHE A 3 12.51 39.55 -14.46
CA PHE A 3 13.15 38.33 -13.99
C PHE A 3 12.10 37.21 -13.93
N LYS A 4 12.24 36.20 -14.80
CA LYS A 4 11.59 34.92 -14.62
C LYS A 4 12.35 34.19 -13.52
N ILE A 5 11.72 34.03 -12.36
CA ILE A 5 12.23 33.19 -11.29
C ILE A 5 11.82 31.76 -11.64
N PRO A 6 12.74 30.82 -11.93
CA PRO A 6 12.38 29.43 -12.00
C PRO A 6 12.02 28.96 -10.59
N ILE A 7 10.77 28.55 -10.40
CA ILE A 7 10.34 27.85 -9.19
C ILE A 7 11.09 26.52 -9.21
N TYR A 8 12.12 26.41 -8.38
CA TYR A 8 12.73 25.12 -8.07
C TYR A 8 11.70 24.31 -7.28
N ALA A 9 10.82 23.60 -7.98
CA ALA A 9 10.18 22.43 -7.41
C ALA A 9 11.33 21.46 -7.14
N SER A 10 11.72 21.33 -5.87
CA SER A 10 12.57 20.25 -5.39
C SER A 10 11.91 18.95 -5.83
N MET A 11 12.41 18.38 -6.94
CA MET A 11 12.04 17.07 -7.44
C MET A 11 12.70 16.03 -6.52
N ASN A 12 12.26 15.96 -5.26
CA ASN A 12 12.33 14.69 -4.56
C ASN A 12 11.36 13.78 -5.32
N SER A 13 11.91 12.89 -6.13
CA SER A 13 11.17 11.78 -6.71
C SER A 13 10.57 10.98 -5.55
N MET A 14 9.32 11.25 -5.19
CA MET A 14 8.60 10.45 -4.20
C MET A 14 8.67 8.99 -4.64
N HIS A 15 9.35 8.15 -3.87
CA HIS A 15 9.47 6.75 -4.20
C HIS A 15 8.15 6.06 -3.86
N VAL A 16 7.32 5.85 -4.87
CA VAL A 16 6.04 5.15 -4.71
C VAL A 16 6.22 3.69 -5.09
N PHE A 17 6.20 2.81 -4.10
CA PHE A 17 6.18 1.37 -4.30
C PHE A 17 4.73 0.88 -4.38
N LYS A 18 4.39 0.16 -5.46
CA LYS A 18 3.05 -0.35 -5.69
C LYS A 18 3.03 -1.87 -5.72
N PHE A 19 2.18 -2.46 -4.88
CA PHE A 19 1.98 -3.89 -4.77
C PHE A 19 0.53 -4.22 -5.07
N GLN A 20 0.30 -5.20 -5.92
CA GLN A 20 -1.04 -5.64 -6.31
C GLN A 20 -1.27 -7.09 -5.90
N SER A 21 -2.46 -7.37 -5.36
CA SER A 21 -2.92 -8.73 -5.10
C SER A 21 -3.12 -9.48 -6.41
N ARG A 22 -2.95 -10.80 -6.40
CA ARG A 22 -3.15 -11.65 -7.58
C ARG A 22 -4.22 -12.70 -7.32
N VAL A 23 -4.98 -13.02 -8.36
CA VAL A 23 -6.03 -14.05 -8.34
C VAL A 23 -5.47 -15.39 -7.88
N ILE A 24 -4.33 -15.79 -8.45
CA ILE A 24 -3.63 -17.03 -8.09
C ILE A 24 -3.29 -17.13 -6.59
N ASN A 25 -3.27 -16.00 -5.87
CA ASN A 25 -2.94 -15.93 -4.46
C ASN A 25 -4.18 -15.79 -3.54
N GLY A 26 -5.38 -15.93 -4.08
CA GLY A 26 -6.64 -15.69 -3.36
C GLY A 26 -7.13 -14.24 -3.41
N GLY A 27 -6.59 -13.42 -4.33
CA GLY A 27 -7.09 -12.09 -4.63
C GLY A 27 -8.34 -12.13 -5.54
N SER A 28 -9.07 -11.02 -5.63
CA SER A 28 -10.23 -10.92 -6.51
C SER A 28 -9.82 -10.67 -7.96
N ILE A 29 -10.46 -11.39 -8.90
CA ILE A 29 -10.27 -11.24 -10.36
C ILE A 29 -10.66 -9.83 -10.81
N PHE A 30 -11.82 -9.38 -10.36
CA PHE A 30 -12.43 -8.15 -10.84
C PHE A 30 -12.22 -6.96 -9.92
N SER A 31 -11.57 -7.17 -8.78
CA SER A 31 -11.35 -6.14 -7.75
C SER A 31 -10.04 -6.39 -7.01
N PRO A 32 -8.88 -6.39 -7.72
CA PRO A 32 -7.60 -6.60 -7.06
C PRO A 32 -7.35 -5.50 -6.03
N GLU A 33 -6.86 -5.90 -4.88
CA GLU A 33 -6.40 -4.98 -3.84
C GLU A 33 -5.01 -4.46 -4.19
N ILE A 34 -4.76 -3.19 -3.89
CA ILE A 34 -3.48 -2.54 -4.16
C ILE A 34 -3.00 -1.90 -2.86
N ILE A 35 -1.75 -2.15 -2.50
CA ILE A 35 -1.03 -1.42 -1.44
C ILE A 35 0.00 -0.53 -2.13
N GLU A 36 -0.10 0.76 -1.87
CA GLU A 36 0.87 1.78 -2.31
C GLU A 36 1.58 2.31 -1.07
N ILE A 37 2.91 2.38 -1.15
CA ILE A 37 3.77 2.89 -0.10
C ILE A 37 4.55 4.04 -0.71
N ASP A 38 4.31 5.24 -0.22
CA ASP A 38 5.13 6.42 -0.48
C ASP A 38 5.98 6.73 0.75
N ASP A 39 6.83 7.75 0.69
CA ASP A 39 7.74 8.09 1.78
C ASP A 39 7.00 8.44 3.09
N THR A 40 5.74 8.87 3.00
CA THR A 40 4.94 9.41 4.11
C THR A 40 3.77 8.54 4.53
N PHE A 41 3.16 7.79 3.63
CA PHE A 41 1.91 7.06 3.82
C PHE A 41 1.96 5.66 3.21
N VAL A 42 1.22 4.77 3.87
CA VAL A 42 0.81 3.48 3.33
C VAL A 42 -0.67 3.57 3.01
N THR A 43 -1.00 3.38 1.74
CA THR A 43 -2.36 3.45 1.23
C THR A 43 -2.80 2.11 0.72
N ILE A 44 -3.97 1.64 1.17
CA ILE A 44 -4.65 0.50 0.54
C ILE A 44 -5.80 0.99 -0.31
N LYS A 45 -5.88 0.48 -1.54
CA LYS A 45 -6.97 0.73 -2.48
C LYS A 45 -7.70 -0.57 -2.72
N LYS A 46 -9.02 -0.55 -2.48
CA LYS A 46 -9.89 -1.71 -2.61
C LYS A 46 -11.19 -1.34 -3.30
N LYS A 47 -11.72 -2.27 -4.07
CA LYS A 47 -13.11 -2.22 -4.55
C LYS A 47 -13.90 -3.31 -3.84
N ARG A 48 -15.14 -3.00 -3.45
CA ARG A 48 -16.08 -4.03 -2.97
C ARG A 48 -16.60 -4.87 -4.14
N HIS A 49 -16.79 -4.26 -5.30
CA HIS A 49 -17.28 -4.88 -6.52
C HIS A 49 -16.61 -4.25 -7.75
N PRO A 50 -16.44 -4.96 -8.89
CA PRO A 50 -15.82 -4.44 -10.11
C PRO A 50 -16.26 -3.04 -10.54
N PHE A 51 -17.57 -2.79 -10.44
CA PHE A 51 -18.24 -1.56 -10.89
C PHE A 51 -18.41 -0.51 -9.79
N THR A 52 -17.83 -0.72 -8.60
CA THR A 52 -17.92 0.24 -7.48
C THR A 52 -16.72 1.19 -7.45
N VAL A 53 -16.93 2.31 -6.77
CA VAL A 53 -15.90 3.31 -6.48
C VAL A 53 -14.73 2.65 -5.74
N LEU A 54 -13.52 3.06 -6.12
CA LEU A 54 -12.30 2.62 -5.45
C LEU A 54 -12.23 3.28 -4.07
N HIS A 55 -12.32 2.48 -3.01
CA HIS A 55 -12.09 2.96 -1.65
C HIS A 55 -10.59 2.97 -1.38
N SER A 56 -10.05 4.15 -1.06
CA SER A 56 -8.68 4.31 -0.59
C SER A 56 -8.66 4.62 0.89
N PHE A 57 -7.75 3.98 1.61
CA PHE A 57 -7.51 4.24 3.02
C PHE A 57 -6.01 4.35 3.26
N SER A 58 -5.59 5.40 3.96
CA SER A 58 -4.18 5.75 4.13
C SER A 58 -3.82 5.86 5.60
N ILE A 59 -2.66 5.31 5.97
CA ILE A 59 -2.06 5.41 7.30
C ILE A 59 -0.68 6.06 7.13
N PRO A 60 -0.34 7.13 7.89
CA PRO A 60 1.01 7.68 7.88
C PRO A 60 2.03 6.64 8.36
N HIS A 61 3.20 6.56 7.72
CA HIS A 61 4.29 5.64 8.11
C HIS A 61 4.60 5.70 9.61
N ARG A 62 4.76 6.93 10.12
CA ARG A 62 5.03 7.21 11.55
C ARG A 62 3.99 6.63 12.52
N ASN A 63 2.79 6.32 12.04
CA ASN A 63 1.72 5.79 12.87
C ASN A 63 1.67 4.26 12.87
N ILE A 64 2.45 3.57 12.02
CA ILE A 64 2.45 2.11 11.92
C ILE A 64 3.16 1.53 13.14
N VAL A 65 2.50 0.60 13.81
CA VAL A 65 3.04 -0.07 15.01
C VAL A 65 3.41 -1.52 14.76
N ASN A 66 2.73 -2.16 13.82
CA ASN A 66 2.86 -3.59 13.64
C ASN A 66 2.50 -4.00 12.22
N ILE A 67 3.23 -4.99 11.71
CA ILE A 67 3.04 -5.55 10.38
C ILE A 67 3.09 -7.06 10.51
N ARG A 68 1.94 -7.70 10.32
CA ARG A 68 1.83 -9.17 10.35
C ARG A 68 1.63 -9.70 8.94
N ILE A 69 2.41 -10.73 8.65
CA ILE A 69 2.30 -11.51 7.42
C ILE A 69 1.60 -12.82 7.79
N ILE A 70 0.38 -13.01 7.28
CA ILE A 70 -0.47 -14.16 7.61
C ILE A 70 -0.52 -15.05 6.36
N LYS A 71 0.02 -16.27 6.46
CA LYS A 71 -0.06 -17.25 5.38
C LYS A 71 -1.52 -17.67 5.18
N SER A 72 -1.96 -17.68 3.92
CA SER A 72 -3.26 -18.15 3.44
C SER A 72 -3.02 -19.38 2.55
N GLY A 73 -4.04 -20.21 2.34
CA GLY A 73 -3.92 -21.45 1.55
C GLY A 73 -3.35 -21.24 0.14
N PHE A 74 -3.63 -20.09 -0.49
CA PHE A 74 -3.15 -19.77 -1.84
C PHE A 74 -2.13 -18.64 -1.90
N GLY A 75 -1.92 -17.91 -0.82
CA GLY A 75 -1.12 -16.69 -0.85
C GLY A 75 -0.85 -16.13 0.53
N VAL A 76 -0.72 -14.81 0.61
CA VAL A 76 -0.37 -14.15 1.87
C VAL A 76 -1.26 -12.95 2.08
N ASN A 77 -1.74 -12.80 3.30
CA ASN A 77 -2.47 -11.63 3.75
C ASN A 77 -1.54 -10.76 4.59
N ILE A 78 -1.71 -9.45 4.49
CA ILE A 78 -0.87 -8.46 5.15
C ILE A 78 -1.77 -7.66 6.08
N LEU A 79 -1.42 -7.59 7.35
CA LEU A 79 -2.10 -6.77 8.35
C LEU A 79 -1.14 -5.69 8.83
N ILE A 80 -1.52 -4.43 8.68
CA ILE A 80 -0.76 -3.26 9.12
C ILE A 80 -1.63 -2.53 10.13
N GLU A 81 -1.17 -2.45 11.37
CA GLU A 81 -1.86 -1.84 12.49
C GLU A 81 -1.22 -0.49 12.80
N SER A 82 -2.03 0.51 13.16
CA SER A 82 -1.55 1.83 13.60
C SER A 82 -1.82 2.10 15.08
N PHE A 83 -1.11 3.08 15.64
CA PHE A 83 -1.36 3.61 16.99
C PHE A 83 -2.81 4.11 17.18
N SER A 84 -3.42 4.65 16.11
CA SER A 84 -4.79 5.15 16.13
C SER A 84 -5.86 4.05 16.05
N LYS A 85 -5.49 2.77 16.23
CA LYS A 85 -6.34 1.59 16.01
C LYS A 85 -6.86 1.46 14.57
N SER A 86 -6.23 2.15 13.63
CA SER A 86 -6.53 1.97 12.20
C SER A 86 -5.85 0.71 11.70
N ILE A 87 -6.55 -0.05 10.85
CA ILE A 87 -6.06 -1.32 10.34
C ILE A 87 -6.15 -1.31 8.83
N ILE A 88 -5.00 -1.48 8.17
CA ILE A 88 -4.93 -1.86 6.76
C ILE A 88 -4.80 -3.38 6.70
N PHE A 89 -5.77 -4.04 6.09
CA PHE A 89 -5.70 -5.47 5.85
C PHE A 89 -5.70 -5.73 4.35
N GLY A 90 -4.65 -6.31 3.78
CA GLY A 90 -4.55 -6.67 2.37
C GLY A 90 -4.64 -8.18 2.17
N LYS A 91 -5.42 -8.65 1.19
CA LYS A 91 -5.61 -10.08 0.88
C LYS A 91 -4.98 -10.46 -0.45
N GLY A 92 -4.46 -11.69 -0.51
CA GLY A 92 -4.05 -12.33 -1.76
C GLY A 92 -2.79 -11.75 -2.41
N PHE A 93 -1.83 -11.35 -1.59
CA PHE A 93 -0.50 -10.92 -2.05
C PHE A 93 0.44 -12.12 -2.19
N SER A 94 1.48 -11.99 -3.01
CA SER A 94 2.56 -12.98 -3.04
C SER A 94 3.43 -12.87 -1.79
N ALA A 95 4.09 -13.97 -1.42
CA ALA A 95 5.04 -13.96 -0.32
C ALA A 95 6.19 -12.96 -0.55
N SER A 96 6.69 -12.85 -1.78
CA SER A 96 7.71 -11.87 -2.16
C SER A 96 7.24 -10.42 -1.95
N ASN A 97 6.01 -10.09 -2.37
CA ASN A 97 5.44 -8.76 -2.17
C ASN A 97 5.25 -8.46 -0.69
N ALA A 98 4.76 -9.43 0.09
CA ALA A 98 4.57 -9.26 1.53
C ALA A 98 5.90 -9.02 2.27
N LEU A 99 6.96 -9.73 1.89
CA LEU A 99 8.30 -9.52 2.42
C LEU A 99 8.87 -8.16 2.02
N ALA A 100 8.69 -7.75 0.76
CA ALA A 100 9.13 -6.44 0.28
C ALA A 100 8.42 -5.31 1.03
N ILE A 101 7.09 -5.40 1.20
CA ILE A 101 6.30 -4.47 2.00
C ILE A 101 6.85 -4.40 3.43
N LYS A 102 7.00 -5.55 4.09
CA LYS A 102 7.52 -5.58 5.47
C LYS A 102 8.90 -4.93 5.58
N LYS A 103 9.78 -5.17 4.59
CA LYS A 103 11.12 -4.58 4.56
C LYS A 103 11.07 -3.05 4.40
N ILE A 104 10.30 -2.55 3.43
CA ILE A 104 10.16 -1.11 3.19
C ILE A 104 9.63 -0.38 4.43
N LEU A 105 8.67 -0.99 5.13
CA LEU A 105 7.99 -0.35 6.26
C LEU A 105 8.74 -0.44 7.59
N LEU A 106 9.66 -1.41 7.76
CA LEU A 106 10.42 -1.59 8.99
C LEU A 106 11.87 -1.11 8.90
N GLY A 107 12.39 -0.87 7.69
CA GLY A 107 13.82 -0.59 7.44
C GLY A 107 14.62 -1.87 7.32
#